data_AF-A0A8B8VDD7-F1
#
_entry.id   AF-A0A8B8VDD7-F1
#
_cell.length_a   1.000
_cell.length_b   1.000
_cell.length_c   1.000
_cell.angle_alpha   90.00
_cell.angle_beta   90.00
_cell.angle_gamma   90.00
#
_symmetry.space_group_name_H-M   'P 1'
#
loop_
_entity.id
_entity.type
_entity.pdbx_description
1 polymer ?
#
loop_
_entity_poly.entity_id
_entity_poly.type
_entity_poly.pdbx_seq_one_letter_code
_entity_poly.pdbx_strand_id
1 'polypeptide(L)'
;MSTAMNFGSKSFQPRPPDKGSFPLDHFGECKSFKEKFMKCLRDNNFENALCRNESKEYLECRMERQLMAREPLEKLGFGDLIDGRSEIKTEP
;
A
#
# COMPACT_ATOMS: atom_id res chain seq x y z
N MET A 1 -18.94 40.69 -21.14
CA MET A 1 -19.63 39.58 -21.82
C MET A 1 -18.98 38.29 -21.36
N SER A 2 -19.65 37.54 -20.49
CA SER A 2 -19.12 36.33 -19.87
C SER A 2 -19.50 35.11 -20.70
N THR A 3 -18.51 34.38 -21.20
CA THR A 3 -18.71 33.15 -21.99
C THR A 3 -19.12 32.01 -21.07
N ALA A 4 -20.38 31.55 -21.19
CA ALA A 4 -20.89 30.42 -20.44
C ALA A 4 -20.27 29.10 -20.95
N MET A 5 -19.60 28.35 -20.08
CA MET A 5 -19.11 27.00 -20.38
C MET A 5 -20.22 25.98 -20.09
N ASN A 6 -20.79 25.39 -21.15
CA ASN A 6 -21.72 24.27 -21.05
C ASN A 6 -20.96 22.98 -20.70
N PHE A 7 -20.99 22.55 -19.44
CA PHE A 7 -20.53 21.23 -19.04
C PHE A 7 -21.57 20.18 -19.44
N GLY A 8 -21.44 19.67 -20.67
CA GLY A 8 -22.23 18.54 -21.14
C GLY A 8 -22.06 17.34 -20.20
N SER A 9 -23.18 16.78 -19.77
CA SER A 9 -23.32 15.60 -18.92
C SER A 9 -22.83 14.32 -19.63
N LYS A 10 -21.53 14.23 -19.91
CA LYS A 10 -20.92 12.93 -20.21
C LYS A 10 -20.96 12.10 -18.93
N SER A 11 -21.72 11.02 -18.94
CA SER A 11 -21.66 9.98 -17.91
C SER A 11 -20.21 9.57 -17.70
N PHE A 12 -19.64 9.92 -16.55
CA PHE A 12 -18.32 9.43 -16.15
C PHE A 12 -18.47 7.92 -15.92
N GLN A 13 -17.92 7.11 -16.83
CA GLN A 13 -17.71 5.70 -16.57
C GLN A 13 -16.36 5.56 -15.85
N PRO A 14 -16.33 5.42 -14.52
CA PRO A 14 -15.09 5.20 -13.80
C PRO A 14 -14.43 3.94 -14.34
N ARG A 15 -13.20 4.06 -14.86
CA ARG A 15 -12.36 2.88 -15.08
C ARG A 15 -11.95 2.36 -13.70
N PRO A 16 -12.06 1.04 -13.45
CA PRO A 16 -11.49 0.50 -12.22
C PRO A 16 -10.01 0.86 -12.15
N PRO A 17 -9.47 1.17 -10.96
CA PRO A 17 -8.04 1.40 -10.81
C PRO A 17 -7.27 0.19 -11.34
N ASP A 18 -6.14 0.41 -12.00
CA ASP A 18 -5.31 -0.67 -12.54
C ASP A 18 -4.84 -1.66 -11.45
N LYS A 19 -4.79 -1.19 -10.19
CA LYS A 19 -4.44 -1.99 -9.01
C LYS A 19 -5.67 -2.46 -8.21
N GLY A 20 -6.86 -2.34 -8.80
CA GLY A 20 -8.16 -2.64 -8.18
C GLY A 20 -8.66 -1.51 -7.27
N SER A 21 -9.99 -1.42 -7.14
CA SER A 21 -10.60 -0.72 -6.00
C SER A 21 -10.49 -1.67 -4.82
N PHE A 22 -9.52 -1.41 -3.96
CA PHE A 22 -9.16 -2.15 -2.75
C PHE A 22 -10.37 -2.90 -2.15
N PRO A 23 -10.56 -4.21 -2.38
CA PRO A 23 -11.35 -5.02 -1.46
C PRO A 23 -10.51 -5.01 -0.17
N LEU A 24 -10.98 -4.26 0.82
CA LEU A 24 -10.31 -4.04 2.09
C LEU A 24 -10.19 -5.36 2.82
N ASP A 25 -9.17 -6.15 2.46
CA ASP A 25 -8.76 -7.39 3.11
C ASP A 25 -9.98 -8.08 3.74
N HIS A 26 -10.87 -8.60 2.90
CA HIS A 26 -12.25 -8.93 3.30
C HIS A 26 -12.31 -9.88 4.51
N PHE A 27 -11.29 -10.74 4.62
CA PHE A 27 -11.16 -11.71 5.70
C PHE A 27 -10.14 -11.31 6.77
N GLY A 28 -9.51 -10.14 6.65
CA GLY A 28 -8.55 -9.63 7.61
C GLY A 28 -7.25 -10.44 7.68
N GLU A 29 -6.82 -11.04 6.59
CA GLU A 29 -5.66 -11.94 6.56
C GLU A 29 -4.34 -11.25 6.92
N CYS A 30 -4.24 -9.93 6.69
CA CYS A 30 -3.10 -9.09 7.05
C CYS A 30 -3.43 -8.12 8.20
N LYS A 31 -4.51 -8.37 8.95
CA LYS A 31 -4.98 -7.49 10.03
C LYS A 31 -3.92 -7.23 11.10
N SER A 32 -3.14 -8.25 11.49
CA SER A 32 -2.09 -8.11 12.50
C SER A 32 -0.99 -7.12 12.06
N PHE A 33 -0.55 -7.20 10.81
CA PHE A 33 0.43 -6.27 10.24
C PHE A 33 -0.14 -4.86 10.08
N LYS A 34 -1.40 -4.75 9.63
CA LYS A 34 -2.12 -3.47 9.61
C LYS A 34 -2.16 -2.83 10.99
N GLU A 35 -2.49 -3.59 12.03
CA GLU A 35 -2.59 -3.07 13.39
C GLU A 35 -1.24 -2.58 13.92
N LYS A 36 -0.14 -3.30 13.63
CA LYS A 36 1.23 -2.84 13.93
C LYS A 36 1.55 -1.52 13.24
N PHE A 37 1.29 -1.42 11.94
CA PHE A 37 1.51 -0.19 11.18
C PHE A 37 0.68 0.98 11.72
N MET A 38 -0.62 0.76 11.98
CA MET A 38 -1.50 1.79 12.53
C MET A 38 -1.12 2.17 13.96
N LYS A 39 -0.58 1.24 14.76
CA LYS A 39 -0.03 1.55 16.08
C LYS A 39 1.19 2.46 15.93
N CYS A 40 2.14 2.11 15.07
CA CYS A 40 3.31 2.96 14.81
C CYS A 40 2.90 4.37 14.39
N LEU A 41 1.94 4.50 13.47
CA LEU A 41 1.44 5.81 13.06
C LEU A 41 0.87 6.61 14.23
N ARG A 42 0.03 6.00 15.07
CA ARG A 42 -0.53 6.69 16.25
C ARG A 42 0.55 7.13 17.22
N ASP A 43 1.58 6.31 17.44
CA ASP A 43 2.67 6.61 18.36
C ASP A 43 3.62 7.71 17.81
N ASN A 44 3.68 7.86 16.48
CA ASN A 44 4.58 8.79 15.78
C ASN A 44 3.83 9.95 15.11
N ASN A 45 2.68 10.37 15.63
CA ASN A 45 1.90 11.50 15.09
C ASN A 45 1.56 11.39 13.59
N PHE A 46 1.34 10.17 13.11
CA PHE A 46 1.04 9.82 11.72
C PHE A 46 2.17 10.11 10.72
N GLU A 47 3.40 10.21 11.20
CA GLU A 47 4.59 10.31 10.36
C GLU A 47 4.94 8.96 9.71
N ASN A 48 4.60 8.82 8.44
CA ASN A 48 4.79 7.56 7.69
C ASN A 48 6.27 7.17 7.55
N ALA A 49 7.18 8.15 7.48
CA ALA A 49 8.61 7.92 7.31
C ALA A 49 9.21 7.10 8.47
N LEU A 50 8.66 7.25 9.67
CA LEU A 50 9.09 6.52 10.87
C LEU A 50 8.54 5.09 10.95
N CYS A 51 7.48 4.79 10.18
CA CYS A 51 6.76 3.52 10.19
C CYS A 51 6.96 2.70 8.92
N ARG A 52 8.08 2.92 8.21
CA ARG A 52 8.35 2.29 6.92
C ARG A 52 8.57 0.79 7.03
N ASN A 53 9.12 0.30 8.15
CA ASN A 53 9.30 -1.12 8.40
C ASN A 53 7.95 -1.85 8.53
N GLU A 54 7.03 -1.30 9.33
CA GLU A 54 5.70 -1.87 9.53
C GLU A 54 4.85 -1.78 8.26
N SER A 55 5.02 -0.70 7.48
CA SER A 55 4.38 -0.55 6.18
C SER A 55 4.89 -1.60 5.18
N LYS A 56 6.20 -1.86 5.15
CA LYS A 56 6.82 -2.90 4.33
C LYS A 56 6.23 -4.27 4.66
N GLU A 57 6.23 -4.68 5.92
CA GLU A 57 5.68 -5.98 6.36
C GLU A 57 4.19 -6.13 5.98
N TYR A 58 3.42 -5.05 6.10
CA TYR A 58 2.00 -5.07 5.73
C TYR A 58 1.80 -5.28 4.22
N LEU A 59 2.62 -4.64 3.38
CA LEU A 59 2.56 -4.80 1.93
C LEU A 59 3.06 -6.17 1.48
N GLU A 60 4.12 -6.70 2.11
CA GLU A 60 4.62 -8.06 1.89
C GLU A 60 3.53 -9.10 2.14
N CYS A 61 2.84 -9.02 3.30
CA CYS A 61 1.72 -9.91 3.60
C CYS A 61 0.64 -9.91 2.51
N ARG A 62 0.31 -8.71 1.98
CA ARG A 62 -0.71 -8.59 0.93
C ARG A 62 -0.27 -9.17 -0.40
N MET A 63 1.02 -9.06 -0.74
CA MET A 63 1.59 -9.65 -1.96
C MET A 63 1.71 -11.18 -1.85
N GLU A 64 2.03 -11.71 -0.68
CA GLU A 64 2.11 -13.16 -0.42
C GLU A 64 0.74 -13.81 -0.54
N ARG A 65 -0.29 -13.19 0.04
CA ARG A 65 -1.67 -13.67 0.07
C ARG A 65 -2.49 -13.31 -1.17
N GLN A 66 -1.84 -12.78 -2.20
CA GLN A 66 -2.48 -12.41 -3.47
C GLN A 66 -3.60 -11.35 -3.30
N LEU A 67 -3.57 -10.57 -2.22
CA LEU A 67 -4.44 -9.42 -1.96
C LEU A 67 -3.95 -8.13 -2.67
N MET A 68 -2.77 -8.22 -3.28
CA MET A 68 -2.14 -7.18 -4.09
C MET A 68 -1.23 -7.86 -5.14
N ALA A 69 -1.11 -7.24 -6.32
CA ALA A 69 -0.13 -7.68 -7.32
C ALA A 69 1.29 -7.65 -6.74
N ARG A 70 2.07 -8.71 -7.02
CA ARG A 70 3.46 -8.78 -6.59
C ARG A 70 4.29 -7.72 -7.33
N GLU A 71 4.93 -6.84 -6.58
CA GLU A 71 5.83 -5.82 -7.09
C GLU A 71 7.11 -5.84 -6.25
N PRO A 72 8.29 -5.63 -6.87
CA PRO A 72 9.54 -5.47 -6.15
C PRO A 72 9.46 -4.32 -5.13
N LEU A 73 9.98 -4.54 -3.94
CA LEU A 73 9.93 -3.58 -2.83
C LEU A 73 10.70 -2.29 -3.17
N GLU A 74 11.70 -2.36 -4.04
CA GLU A 74 12.40 -1.18 -4.57
C GLU A 74 11.44 -0.25 -5.31
N LYS A 75 10.52 -0.80 -6.12
CA LYS A 75 9.51 -0.02 -6.86
C LYS A 75 8.42 0.55 -5.97
N LEU A 76 8.20 -0.07 -4.81
CA LEU A 76 7.30 0.43 -3.77
C LEU A 76 7.99 1.46 -2.87
N GLY A 77 9.24 1.80 -3.16
CA GLY A 77 10.00 2.81 -2.43
C GLY A 77 10.53 2.29 -1.11
N PHE A 78 10.93 1.02 -1.02
CA PHE A 78 11.61 0.41 0.15
C PHE A 78 13.03 -0.09 -0.16
N GLY A 79 13.65 0.37 -1.25
CA GLY A 79 14.98 -0.12 -1.67
C GLY A 79 16.04 -0.05 -0.56
N ASP A 80 16.04 1.04 0.20
CA ASP A 80 16.92 1.28 1.34
C ASP A 80 16.78 0.25 2.48
N LEU A 81 15.62 -0.40 2.61
CA LEU A 81 15.36 -1.43 3.63
C LEU A 81 15.73 -2.85 3.18
N ILE A 82 16.16 -3.02 1.93
CA ILE A 82 16.54 -4.32 1.34
C ILE A 82 18.06 -4.40 1.30
N ASP A 83 18.71 -3.32 0.86
CA ASP A 83 20.16 -3.21 0.76
C ASP A 83 20.88 -3.28 2.12
N GLY A 84 20.15 -3.08 3.23
CA GLY A 84 20.64 -3.23 4.60
C GLY A 84 20.37 -4.59 5.26
N ARG A 85 19.73 -5.56 4.57
CA ARG A 85 19.28 -6.83 5.18
C ARG A 85 19.63 -8.08 4.36
N SER A 86 20.64 -8.03 3.51
CA SER A 86 21.16 -9.21 2.81
C SER A 86 21.96 -10.15 3.71
N GLU A 87 21.59 -10.32 4.98
CA GLU A 87 22.04 -11.46 5.78
C GLU A 87 20.89 -11.92 6.68
N ILE A 88 20.77 -13.23 6.82
CA ILE A 88 19.84 -13.97 7.67
C ILE A 88 18.39 -14.12 7.12
N LYS A 89 18.20 -15.15 6.28
CA LYS A 89 17.49 -16.42 6.62
C LYS A 89 17.04 -17.13 5.33
N THR A 90 17.69 -18.24 4.99
CA THR A 90 17.05 -19.56 4.76
C THR A 90 18.16 -20.59 4.53
N GLU A 91 18.47 -21.35 5.58
CA GLU A 91 18.97 -22.73 5.51
C GLU A 91 17.95 -23.54 6.34
N PRO A 92 17.49 -24.69 5.85
CA PRO A 92 18.23 -25.94 6.07
C PRO A 92 18.59 -26.69 4.78
#